data_AF-I3YZJ4-F1
#
_entry.id   AF-I3YZJ4-F1
#
_cell.length_a   1.000
_cell.length_b   1.000
_cell.length_c   1.000
_cell.angle_alpha   90.00
_cell.angle_beta   90.00
_cell.angle_gamma   90.00
#
_symmetry.space_group_name_H-M   'P 1'
#
loop_
_entity.id
_entity.type
_entity.pdbx_description
1 polymer ?
#
loop_
_entity_poly.entity_id
_entity_poly.type
_entity_poly.pdbx_seq_one_letter_code
_entity_poly.pdbx_strand_id
1 'polypeptide(L)'
;MLLYLDIDGVMVPANSWRRPEILEDDFPEFSLKAIKSLDRIISNSSADIVLTTSHKHKYTLNEWKDIFKLRNINTNKITRLPENTAHLNRKDELIIWFNSKHINDKFIIIDDDKSLNALPKFLKDRLILTSGSVGLTERLADEAIEKIEKLNHEFAK
;
A
#
# COMPACT_ATOMS: atom_id res chain seq x y z
N MET A 1 -4.16 -5.20 12.11
CA MET A 1 -4.22 -5.54 10.67
C MET A 1 -3.08 -4.81 9.98
N LEU A 2 -2.47 -5.38 8.93
CA LEU A 2 -1.42 -4.74 8.14
C LEU A 2 -1.91 -4.33 6.75
N LEU A 3 -1.48 -3.17 6.27
CA LEU A 3 -1.69 -2.70 4.91
C LEU A 3 -0.34 -2.58 4.20
N TYR A 4 -0.07 -3.49 3.28
CA TYR A 4 1.10 -3.43 2.41
C TYR A 4 0.80 -2.46 1.27
N LEU A 5 1.47 -1.32 1.27
CA LEU A 5 1.09 -0.16 0.45
C LEU A 5 2.24 0.28 -0.45
N ASP A 6 2.01 0.26 -1.75
CA ASP A 6 2.84 1.00 -2.70
C ASP A 6 2.40 2.47 -2.80
N ILE A 7 3.27 3.31 -3.35
CA ILE A 7 3.07 4.75 -3.50
C ILE A 7 2.91 5.14 -4.96
N ASP A 8 3.88 4.81 -5.81
CA ASP A 8 3.80 5.11 -7.24
C ASP A 8 2.72 4.23 -7.87
N GLY A 9 1.90 4.82 -8.75
CA GLY A 9 0.77 4.12 -9.34
C GLY A 9 -0.39 3.79 -8.40
N VAL A 10 -0.25 4.07 -7.09
CA VAL A 10 -1.29 3.90 -6.07
C VAL A 10 -1.71 5.24 -5.49
N MET A 11 -0.82 5.91 -4.77
CA MET A 11 -1.06 7.23 -4.18
C MET A 11 -0.71 8.36 -5.15
N VAL A 12 0.30 8.13 -5.99
CA VAL A 12 0.82 9.06 -6.99
C VAL A 12 0.60 8.45 -8.38
N PRO A 13 -0.47 8.82 -9.12
CA PRO A 13 -0.73 8.27 -10.45
C PRO A 13 0.39 8.61 -11.44
N ALA A 14 0.92 7.60 -12.12
CA ALA A 14 1.98 7.71 -13.11
C ALA A 14 1.41 8.07 -14.49
N ASN A 15 1.14 9.37 -14.69
CA ASN A 15 0.68 9.90 -15.97
C ASN A 15 1.85 10.51 -16.76
N SER A 16 2.04 10.09 -18.01
CA SER A 16 3.15 10.57 -18.85
C SER A 16 3.05 12.06 -19.23
N TRP A 17 1.84 12.62 -19.24
CA TRP A 17 1.57 14.01 -19.63
C TRP A 17 1.52 15.00 -18.46
N ARG A 18 1.62 14.55 -17.21
CA ARG A 18 1.58 15.43 -16.03
C ARG A 18 2.57 14.96 -14.98
N ARG A 19 3.52 15.82 -14.64
CA ARG A 19 4.37 15.60 -13.46
C ARG A 19 3.57 15.95 -12.20
N PRO A 20 3.62 15.12 -11.15
CA PRO A 20 3.03 15.49 -9.87
C PRO A 20 3.77 16.70 -9.30
N GLU A 21 3.03 17.53 -8.56
CA GLU A 21 3.62 18.62 -7.79
C GLU A 21 4.52 18.02 -6.70
N ILE A 22 5.70 18.60 -6.48
CA ILE A 22 6.59 18.21 -5.39
C ILE A 22 6.32 19.17 -4.24
N LEU A 23 6.02 18.63 -3.06
CA LEU A 23 5.74 19.42 -1.88
C LEU A 23 7.04 19.78 -1.13
N GLU A 24 6.91 20.53 -0.04
CA GLU A 24 8.02 20.99 0.80
C GLU A 24 8.86 19.87 1.45
N ASP A 25 8.34 18.63 1.45
CA ASP A 25 9.00 17.42 1.91
C ASP A 25 9.83 16.70 0.82
N ASP A 26 10.03 17.35 -0.32
CA ASP A 26 10.68 16.81 -1.51
C ASP A 26 10.04 15.50 -2.02
N PHE A 27 8.75 15.28 -1.72
CA PHE A 27 7.97 14.13 -2.16
C PHE A 27 6.77 14.57 -3.02
N PRO A 28 6.39 13.78 -4.05
CA PRO A 28 5.20 14.05 -4.84
C PRO A 28 3.90 14.19 -4.02
N GLU A 29 3.04 15.12 -4.41
CA GLU A 29 1.68 15.22 -3.90
C GLU A 29 0.91 13.92 -4.18
N PHE A 30 0.17 13.40 -3.18
CA PHE A 30 -0.74 12.28 -3.41
C PHE A 30 -2.03 12.78 -4.04
N SER A 31 -2.62 11.97 -4.92
CA SER A 31 -3.92 12.34 -5.47
C SER A 31 -4.99 12.42 -4.39
N LEU A 32 -5.82 13.47 -4.41
CA LEU A 32 -6.92 13.64 -3.45
C LEU A 32 -7.85 12.43 -3.38
N LYS A 33 -8.05 11.75 -4.51
CA LYS A 33 -8.85 10.53 -4.58
C LYS A 33 -8.20 9.38 -3.82
N ALA A 34 -6.90 9.18 -3.98
CA ALA A 34 -6.16 8.15 -3.25
C ALA A 34 -6.10 8.46 -1.76
N ILE A 35 -5.90 9.73 -1.37
CA ILE A 35 -5.93 10.17 0.04
C ILE A 35 -7.26 9.77 0.70
N LYS A 36 -8.39 10.20 0.12
CA LYS A 36 -9.73 9.87 0.64
C LYS A 36 -9.98 8.37 0.70
N SER A 37 -9.54 7.64 -0.32
CA SER A 37 -9.73 6.20 -0.42
C SER A 37 -8.92 5.44 0.63
N LEU A 38 -7.66 5.84 0.84
CA LEU A 38 -6.80 5.26 1.85
C LEU A 38 -7.29 5.57 3.27
N ASP A 39 -7.70 6.81 3.52
CA ASP A 39 -8.25 7.23 4.82
C ASP A 39 -9.49 6.42 5.20
N ARG A 40 -10.38 6.14 4.23
CA ARG A 40 -11.52 5.24 4.44
C ARG A 40 -11.08 3.82 4.84
N ILE A 41 -10.10 3.26 4.14
CA ILE A 41 -9.59 1.90 4.45
C ILE A 41 -8.99 1.87 5.86
N ILE A 42 -8.13 2.84 6.20
CA ILE A 42 -7.47 2.91 7.51
C ILE A 42 -8.52 3.09 8.61
N SER A 43 -9.46 4.01 8.43
CA SER A 43 -10.52 4.28 9.43
C SER A 43 -11.42 3.07 9.70
N ASN A 44 -11.67 2.22 8.70
CA ASN A 44 -12.48 1.00 8.87
C ASN A 44 -11.71 -0.19 9.46
N SER A 45 -10.37 -0.17 9.42
CA SER A 45 -9.55 -1.34 9.75
C SER A 45 -8.55 -1.13 10.87
N SER A 46 -8.30 0.13 11.25
CA SER A 46 -7.20 0.54 12.12
C SER A 46 -5.85 -0.04 11.67
N ALA A 47 -5.66 -0.20 10.36
CA ALA A 47 -4.49 -0.88 9.81
C ALA A 47 -3.19 -0.09 10.03
N ASP A 48 -2.14 -0.82 10.40
CA ASP A 48 -0.77 -0.33 10.35
C ASP A 48 -0.23 -0.45 8.91
N ILE A 49 0.56 0.53 8.49
CA ILE A 49 1.12 0.55 7.13
C ILE A 49 2.48 -0.15 7.08
N VAL A 50 2.66 -0.97 6.05
CA VAL A 50 3.94 -1.54 5.64
C VAL A 50 4.24 -1.04 4.23
N LEU A 51 5.21 -0.15 4.08
CA LEU A 51 5.58 0.40 2.78
C LEU A 51 6.28 -0.65 1.90
N THR A 52 5.76 -0.86 0.69
CA THR A 52 6.34 -1.75 -0.33
C THR A 52 7.06 -0.99 -1.45
N THR A 53 6.84 0.33 -1.53
CA THR A 53 7.42 1.24 -2.54
C THR A 53 8.93 1.12 -2.69
N SER A 54 9.43 1.43 -3.90
CA SER A 54 10.86 1.56 -4.18
C SER A 54 11.51 2.69 -3.35
N HIS A 55 10.73 3.68 -2.92
CA HIS A 55 11.20 4.81 -2.11
C HIS A 55 11.37 4.49 -0.62
N LYS A 56 11.03 3.28 -0.17
CA LYS A 56 10.85 2.94 1.26
C LYS A 56 12.09 3.21 2.13
N HIS A 57 13.31 3.19 1.58
CA HIS A 57 14.56 3.53 2.30
C HIS A 57 15.13 4.93 1.99
N LYS A 58 14.53 5.69 1.06
CA LYS A 58 14.93 7.08 0.79
C LYS A 58 14.65 8.01 1.98
N TYR A 59 13.59 7.72 2.72
CA TYR A 59 13.16 8.45 3.92
C TYR A 59 13.18 7.53 5.14
N THR A 60 13.45 8.09 6.30
CA THR A 60 13.27 7.44 7.61
C THR A 60 11.80 7.19 7.90
N LEU A 61 11.49 6.33 8.88
CA LEU A 61 10.11 6.06 9.27
C LEU A 61 9.40 7.29 9.86
N ASN A 62 10.14 8.23 10.45
CA ASN A 62 9.56 9.48 10.96
C ASN A 62 9.24 10.43 9.80
N GLU A 63 10.15 10.59 8.84
CA GLU A 63 9.87 11.37 7.63
C GLU A 63 8.68 10.80 6.85
N TRP A 64 8.54 9.48 6.75
CA TRP A 64 7.34 8.88 6.16
C TRP A 64 6.06 9.22 6.92
N LYS A 65 6.09 9.28 8.25
CA LYS A 65 4.93 9.73 9.04
C LYS A 65 4.62 11.19 8.75
N ASP A 66 5.63 12.04 8.62
CA ASP A 66 5.46 13.46 8.30
C ASP A 66 4.90 13.65 6.88
N ILE A 67 5.39 12.90 5.89
CA ILE A 67 4.88 12.87 4.50
C ILE A 67 3.37 12.52 4.49
N PHE A 68 2.97 11.47 5.22
CA PHE A 68 1.56 11.06 5.29
C PHE A 68 0.71 12.11 6.02
N LYS A 69 1.23 12.68 7.11
CA LYS A 69 0.55 13.70 7.91
C LYS A 69 0.34 15.00 7.12
N LEU A 70 1.34 15.44 6.34
CA LEU A 70 1.24 16.62 5.46
C LEU A 70 0.11 16.46 4.43
N ARG A 71 -0.21 15.22 4.06
CA ARG A 71 -1.29 14.85 3.15
C ARG A 71 -2.60 14.50 3.87
N ASN A 72 -2.71 14.87 5.15
CA ASN A 72 -3.87 14.64 6.02
C ASN A 72 -4.23 13.15 6.22
N ILE A 73 -3.25 12.25 6.13
CA ILE A 73 -3.46 10.82 6.40
C ILE A 73 -2.91 10.52 7.80
N ASN A 74 -3.80 10.16 8.72
CA ASN A 74 -3.43 9.75 10.06
C ASN A 74 -3.15 8.25 10.07
N THR A 75 -1.92 7.87 10.42
CA THR A 75 -1.47 6.47 10.47
C THR A 75 -1.13 6.10 11.90
N ASN A 76 -1.53 4.89 12.34
CA ASN A 76 -1.19 4.39 13.67
C ASN A 76 0.31 4.08 13.74
N LYS A 77 0.79 3.30 12.78
CA LYS A 77 2.19 2.91 12.64
C LYS A 77 2.56 2.80 11.17
N ILE A 78 3.76 3.26 10.85
CA ILE A 78 4.40 3.03 9.55
C ILE A 78 5.65 2.19 9.77
N THR A 79 5.75 1.13 8.99
CA THR A 79 6.94 0.29 8.82
C THR A 79 7.20 0.11 7.33
N ARG A 80 8.20 -0.70 6.96
CA ARG A 80 8.57 -0.92 5.57
C ARG A 80 9.12 -2.32 5.36
N LEU A 81 9.02 -2.82 4.13
CA LEU A 81 9.77 -3.99 3.73
C LEU A 81 11.30 -3.75 3.84
N PRO A 82 12.10 -4.82 3.99
CA PRO A 82 13.55 -4.73 3.91
C PRO A 82 14.03 -4.09 2.61
N GLU A 83 15.27 -3.65 2.58
CA GLU A 83 15.87 -3.12 1.37
C GLU A 83 16.02 -4.22 0.31
N ASN A 84 15.65 -3.91 -0.93
CA ASN A 84 15.70 -4.88 -2.02
C ASN A 84 17.10 -4.91 -2.65
N THR A 85 18.06 -5.48 -1.91
CA THR A 85 19.46 -5.61 -2.35
C THR A 85 19.65 -6.65 -3.46
N ALA A 86 18.69 -7.55 -3.65
CA ALA A 86 18.71 -8.60 -4.67
C ALA A 86 18.00 -8.18 -5.97
N HIS A 87 17.56 -6.92 -6.09
CA HIS A 87 16.86 -6.37 -7.26
C HIS A 87 15.67 -7.23 -7.74
N LEU A 88 14.94 -7.80 -6.80
CA LEU A 88 13.76 -8.61 -7.06
C LEU A 88 12.64 -7.75 -7.66
N ASN A 89 11.77 -8.35 -8.47
CA ASN A 89 10.50 -7.70 -8.80
C ASN A 89 9.56 -7.71 -7.58
N ARG A 90 8.48 -6.90 -7.62
CA ARG A 90 7.56 -6.74 -6.49
C ARG A 90 6.92 -8.07 -6.05
N LYS A 91 6.55 -8.92 -7.01
CA LYS A 91 5.97 -10.24 -6.74
C LYS A 91 6.95 -11.12 -5.95
N ASP A 92 8.21 -11.19 -6.36
CA ASP A 92 9.22 -12.00 -5.68
C ASP A 92 9.62 -11.40 -4.32
N GLU A 93 9.70 -10.06 -4.18
CA GLU A 93 9.88 -9.40 -2.87
C GLU A 93 8.79 -9.85 -1.87
N LEU A 94 7.52 -9.80 -2.28
CA LEU A 94 6.40 -10.16 -1.42
C LEU A 94 6.40 -11.66 -1.11
N ILE A 95 6.62 -12.53 -2.09
CA ILE A 95 6.68 -13.99 -1.85
C ILE A 95 7.75 -14.33 -0.81
N ILE A 96 8.97 -13.79 -0.97
CA ILE A 96 10.05 -14.04 -0.01
C ILE A 96 9.69 -13.48 1.36
N TRP A 97 9.17 -12.27 1.43
CA TRP A 97 8.74 -11.66 2.69
C TRP A 97 7.70 -12.52 3.42
N PHE A 98 6.62 -12.90 2.74
CA PHE A 98 5.54 -13.70 3.33
C PHE A 98 5.96 -15.13 3.66
N ASN A 99 6.93 -15.72 2.95
CA ASN A 99 7.48 -17.04 3.29
C ASN A 99 8.43 -16.98 4.49
N SER A 100 9.18 -15.88 4.64
CA SER A 100 10.14 -15.69 5.74
C SER A 100 9.48 -15.36 7.08
N LYS A 101 8.21 -14.94 7.05
CA LYS A 101 7.44 -14.54 8.22
C LYS A 101 6.28 -15.51 8.40
N HIS A 102 6.13 -16.05 9.61
CA HIS A 102 4.86 -16.67 10.01
C HIS A 102 3.84 -15.55 10.26
N ILE A 103 3.32 -14.95 9.18
CA ILE A 103 2.33 -13.87 9.27
C ILE A 103 0.99 -14.49 9.64
N ASN A 104 0.67 -14.42 10.93
CA ASN A 104 -0.66 -14.73 11.46
C ASN A 104 -1.60 -13.52 11.43
N ASP A 105 -1.13 -12.36 10.95
CA ASP A 105 -1.92 -11.13 10.91
C ASP A 105 -2.86 -11.08 9.70
N LYS A 106 -4.01 -10.44 9.89
CA LYS A 106 -4.88 -9.98 8.80
C LYS A 106 -4.16 -8.91 8.00
N PHE A 107 -4.12 -9.04 6.67
CA PHE A 107 -3.50 -8.04 5.81
C PHE A 107 -4.18 -7.89 4.46
N ILE A 108 -3.94 -6.74 3.84
CA ILE A 108 -4.25 -6.43 2.44
C ILE A 108 -3.01 -5.86 1.75
N ILE A 109 -2.86 -6.12 0.46
CA ILE A 109 -1.82 -5.56 -0.41
C ILE A 109 -2.48 -4.59 -1.39
N ILE A 110 -1.97 -3.37 -1.52
CA ILE A 110 -2.41 -2.37 -2.50
C ILE A 110 -1.21 -1.92 -3.32
N ASP A 111 -1.30 -2.12 -4.63
CA ASP A 111 -0.14 -2.03 -5.52
C ASP A 111 -0.61 -1.89 -6.98
N ASP A 112 0.20 -1.30 -7.85
CA ASP A 112 -0.11 -1.20 -9.29
C ASP A 112 0.66 -2.22 -10.15
N ASP A 113 1.65 -2.91 -9.58
CA ASP A 113 2.52 -3.83 -10.31
C ASP A 113 1.74 -5.07 -10.80
N LYS A 114 1.58 -5.17 -12.12
CA LYS A 114 0.82 -6.25 -12.77
C LYS A 114 1.42 -7.64 -12.55
N SER A 115 2.71 -7.75 -12.22
CA SER A 115 3.35 -9.03 -11.88
C SER A 115 2.67 -9.71 -10.69
N LEU A 116 1.99 -8.94 -9.84
CA LEU A 116 1.25 -9.45 -8.69
C LEU A 116 0.03 -10.30 -9.06
N ASN A 117 -0.43 -10.25 -10.31
CA ASN A 117 -1.42 -11.19 -10.82
C ASN A 117 -0.95 -12.66 -10.77
N ALA A 118 0.36 -12.89 -10.74
CA ALA A 118 0.97 -14.21 -10.63
C ALA A 118 1.27 -14.62 -9.18
N LEU A 119 0.80 -13.86 -8.18
CA LEU A 119 0.90 -14.27 -6.78
C LEU A 119 0.11 -15.56 -6.51
N PRO A 120 0.57 -16.40 -5.56
CA PRO A 120 -0.20 -17.55 -5.11
C PRO A 120 -1.56 -17.11 -4.56
N LYS A 121 -2.57 -17.98 -4.68
CA LYS A 121 -3.97 -17.68 -4.38
C LYS A 121 -4.17 -16.97 -3.03
N PHE A 122 -3.52 -17.45 -1.98
CA PHE A 122 -3.58 -16.87 -0.63
C PHE A 122 -3.23 -15.36 -0.59
N LEU A 123 -2.19 -14.94 -1.31
CA LEU A 123 -1.79 -13.53 -1.39
C LEU A 123 -2.67 -12.77 -2.38
N LYS A 124 -3.00 -13.40 -3.52
CA LYS A 124 -3.82 -12.80 -4.58
C LYS A 124 -5.24 -12.46 -4.11
N ASP A 125 -5.84 -13.31 -3.27
CA ASP A 125 -7.18 -13.06 -2.71
C ASP A 125 -7.20 -11.79 -1.82
N ARG A 126 -6.03 -11.36 -1.33
CA ARG A 126 -5.81 -10.18 -0.47
C ARG A 126 -5.19 -8.99 -1.20
N LEU A 127 -5.09 -9.06 -2.54
CA LEU A 127 -4.56 -8.00 -3.38
C LEU A 127 -5.67 -7.07 -3.88
N ILE A 128 -5.38 -5.77 -3.87
CA ILE A 128 -6.10 -4.71 -4.56
C ILE A 128 -5.13 -4.13 -5.58
N LEU A 129 -5.33 -4.48 -6.86
CA LEU A 129 -4.48 -4.00 -7.94
C LEU A 129 -5.03 -2.68 -8.49
N THR A 130 -4.25 -1.60 -8.40
CA THR A 130 -4.61 -0.31 -9.00
C THR A 130 -4.21 -0.26 -10.47
N SER A 131 -4.72 0.74 -11.20
CA SER A 131 -4.14 1.13 -12.49
C SER A 131 -3.11 2.22 -12.22
N GLY A 132 -1.86 2.03 -12.64
CA GLY A 132 -0.78 2.99 -12.38
C GLY A 132 -1.08 4.43 -12.82
N SER A 133 -1.82 4.63 -13.91
CA SER A 133 -2.24 5.97 -14.38
C SER A 133 -3.41 6.60 -13.61
N VAL A 134 -4.14 5.81 -12.81
CA VAL A 134 -5.36 6.25 -12.10
C VAL A 134 -5.15 6.32 -10.60
N GLY A 135 -4.38 5.39 -10.02
CA GLY A 135 -4.19 5.28 -8.59
C GLY A 135 -5.34 4.55 -7.86
N LEU A 136 -5.31 4.66 -6.54
CA LEU A 136 -6.32 4.15 -5.63
C LEU A 136 -7.62 4.96 -5.76
N THR A 137 -8.73 4.26 -5.93
CA THR A 137 -10.06 4.86 -6.15
C THR A 137 -11.05 4.44 -5.09
N GLU A 138 -12.16 5.18 -4.96
CA GLU A 138 -13.23 4.85 -4.01
C GLU A 138 -13.77 3.43 -4.21
N ARG A 139 -13.97 2.99 -5.45
CA ARG A 139 -14.38 1.60 -5.76
C ARG A 139 -13.37 0.57 -5.26
N LEU A 140 -12.07 0.86 -5.38
CA LEU A 140 -11.01 -0.02 -4.89
C LEU A 140 -10.93 0.01 -3.36
N ALA A 141 -11.29 1.12 -2.72
CA ALA A 141 -11.44 1.19 -1.26
C ALA A 141 -12.63 0.35 -0.79
N ASP A 142 -13.76 0.38 -1.48
CA ASP A 142 -14.91 -0.47 -1.17
C ASP A 142 -14.51 -1.95 -1.26
N GLU A 143 -13.83 -2.35 -2.33
CA GLU A 143 -13.30 -3.71 -2.50
C GLU A 143 -12.32 -4.10 -1.39
N ALA A 144 -11.42 -3.19 -0.99
CA ALA A 144 -10.49 -3.43 0.11
C ALA A 144 -11.25 -3.66 1.43
N ILE A 145 -12.22 -2.82 1.74
CA ILE A 145 -13.03 -2.92 2.97
C ILE A 145 -13.81 -4.24 2.98
N GLU A 146 -14.45 -4.63 1.89
CA GLU A 146 -15.15 -5.92 1.80
C GLU A 146 -14.21 -7.12 2.05
N LYS A 147 -12.98 -7.08 1.52
CA LYS A 147 -11.98 -8.14 1.80
C LYS A 147 -11.58 -8.15 3.28
N ILE A 148 -11.44 -6.98 3.90
CA ILE A 148 -11.10 -6.84 5.32
C ILE A 148 -12.21 -7.42 6.20
N GLU A 149 -13.47 -7.12 5.89
CA GLU A 149 -14.63 -7.66 6.60
C GLU A 149 -14.68 -9.19 6.51
N LYS A 150 -14.46 -9.76 5.31
CA LYS A 150 -14.38 -11.22 5.12
C LYS A 150 -13.27 -11.84 5.96
N LEU A 151 -12.08 -11.25 5.96
CA LEU A 151 -10.97 -11.69 6.83
C LEU A 151 -11.34 -11.56 8.32
N ASN A 152 -12.10 -10.54 8.72
CA ASN A 152 -12.55 -10.42 10.11
C ASN A 152 -13.47 -11.56 10.52
N HIS A 153 -14.37 -11.99 9.65
CA HIS A 153 -15.27 -13.12 9.89
C HIS A 153 -14.56 -14.47 9.92
N GLU A 154 -13.55 -14.69 9.07
CA GLU A 154 -12.78 -15.95 9.04
C GLU A 154 -12.00 -16.20 10.32
N PHE A 155 -11.43 -15.15 10.91
CA PHE A 155 -10.62 -15.23 12.15
C PHE A 155 -11.45 -15.13 13.43
N ALA A 156 -12.76 -14.84 13.34
CA ALA A 156 -13.67 -14.83 14.48
C ALA A 156 -14.33 -16.19 14.75
N LYS A 157 -14.09 -17.18 13.88
CA LYS A 157 -14.50 -18.58 14.03
C LYS A 157 -13.38 -19.40 14.64
#